data_AF-A0A101H484-F1
#
_entry.id   AF-A0A101H484-F1
#
_cell.length_a   1.000
_cell.length_b   1.000
_cell.length_c   1.000
_cell.angle_alpha   90.00
_cell.angle_beta   90.00
_cell.angle_gamma   90.00
#
_symmetry.space_group_name_H-M   'P 1'
#
loop_
_entity.id
_entity.type
_entity.pdbx_description
1 polymer ?
#
loop_
_entity_poly.entity_id
_entity_poly.type
_entity_poly.pdbx_seq_one_letter_code
_entity_poly.pdbx_strand_id
1 'polypeptide(L)'
;MKTQKRKFNHWILVITTILLGAIVLSACNMPSPTESIDEAVQHAMETLQAQATQDAFQTMVAPSTQTATPLAPTATATQPVVPTNTPIPPTNTPIPTVVVTVVPPTPTRVPPTPTPLPCNWVEFVKDVTIPDGTKIAGGTSFTKTWRLRNAGSCTWTTAYDLAFVRGDQMAAPHYMDMPKDVKPGETIDLSVPMIAPGTPGKYTAYFMLVDQNGVRFGTGSDRKGAFWANIEATQAPHVYYHFAADACKASWSSKASGSLSCPGRTRDVASGYVIPQAYPIREDGGKEDEPGLITRPDNSATGFITGYYPAIAIKNGDRFKATIMCEGGMTNCDIYFIVQYRIGSEPVQTLGQWHEVNEGMWTRVDIDLSALAGQNVQFILTVNNGNDATQNSGLWLNPFIYRP
;
A
#
# COMPACT_ATOMS: atom_id res chain seq x y z
N MET A 1 -69.06 43.77 -44.03
CA MET A 1 -67.74 43.43 -44.60
C MET A 1 -67.56 41.91 -44.51
N LYS A 2 -67.37 41.23 -45.65
CA LYS A 2 -67.27 39.77 -45.76
C LYS A 2 -65.84 39.32 -45.47
N THR A 3 -65.66 38.38 -44.55
CA THR A 3 -64.39 37.73 -44.19
C THR A 3 -64.04 36.64 -45.22
N GLN A 4 -62.97 36.83 -45.99
CA GLN A 4 -62.44 35.83 -46.91
C GLN A 4 -61.52 34.85 -46.16
N LYS A 5 -61.91 33.58 -46.09
CA LYS A 5 -61.04 32.48 -45.63
C LYS A 5 -59.98 32.20 -46.71
N ARG A 6 -58.69 32.37 -46.38
CA ARG A 6 -57.56 31.95 -47.22
C ARG A 6 -57.56 30.41 -47.34
N LYS A 7 -57.66 29.90 -48.57
CA LYS A 7 -57.48 28.48 -48.88
C LYS A 7 -55.98 28.14 -48.79
N PHE A 8 -55.64 27.16 -47.96
CA PHE A 8 -54.29 26.67 -47.77
C PHE A 8 -53.99 25.59 -48.82
N ASN A 9 -53.03 25.86 -49.72
CA ASN A 9 -52.70 25.01 -50.87
C ASN A 9 -52.01 23.71 -50.40
N HIS A 10 -52.77 22.62 -50.37
CA HIS A 10 -52.29 21.28 -49.97
C HIS A 10 -51.14 20.75 -50.83
N TRP A 11 -51.00 21.23 -52.08
CA TRP A 11 -49.91 20.85 -52.97
C TRP A 11 -48.51 21.26 -52.47
N ILE A 12 -48.40 22.37 -51.74
CA ILE A 12 -47.12 22.83 -51.19
C ILE A 12 -46.65 21.86 -50.10
N LEU A 13 -47.58 21.33 -49.30
CA LEU A 13 -47.29 20.44 -48.18
C LEU A 13 -46.81 19.05 -48.66
N VAL A 14 -47.39 18.56 -49.76
CA VAL A 14 -47.02 17.28 -50.38
C VAL A 14 -45.63 17.36 -51.04
N ILE A 15 -45.30 18.48 -51.68
CA ILE A 15 -43.97 18.67 -52.28
C ILE A 15 -42.89 18.79 -51.19
N THR A 16 -43.17 19.48 -50.08
CA THR A 16 -42.22 19.57 -48.95
C THR A 16 -42.00 18.25 -48.23
N THR A 17 -43.00 17.37 -48.12
CA THR A 17 -42.83 16.06 -47.47
C THR A 17 -42.08 15.05 -48.34
N ILE A 18 -42.26 15.10 -49.67
CA ILE A 18 -41.49 14.25 -50.60
C ILE A 18 -40.02 14.69 -50.66
N LEU A 19 -39.75 16.00 -50.63
CA LEU A 19 -38.37 16.53 -50.65
C LEU A 19 -37.62 16.24 -49.33
N LEU A 20 -38.30 16.27 -48.18
CA LEU A 20 -37.70 15.87 -46.90
C LEU A 20 -37.42 14.36 -46.82
N GLY A 21 -38.30 13.53 -47.41
CA GLY A 21 -38.13 12.07 -47.41
C GLY A 21 -36.91 11.60 -48.21
N ALA A 22 -36.61 12.25 -49.34
CA ALA A 22 -35.46 11.90 -50.18
C ALA A 22 -34.10 12.23 -49.52
N ILE A 23 -34.06 13.24 -48.65
CA ILE A 23 -32.84 13.66 -47.92
C ILE A 23 -32.51 12.68 -46.77
N VAL A 24 -33.53 12.03 -46.19
CA VAL A 24 -33.34 11.11 -45.05
C VAL A 24 -32.90 9.71 -45.50
N LEU A 25 -33.15 9.31 -46.75
CA LEU A 25 -32.83 7.98 -47.27
C LEU A 25 -31.44 7.83 -47.91
N SER A 26 -30.61 8.88 -47.95
CA SER A 26 -29.27 8.86 -48.60
C SER A 26 -28.09 9.17 -47.66
N ALA A 27 -28.32 9.37 -46.36
CA ALA A 27 -27.27 9.81 -45.42
C ALA A 27 -26.73 8.73 -44.46
N CYS A 28 -27.05 7.46 -44.68
CA CYS A 28 -26.34 6.36 -44.05
C CYS A 28 -25.53 5.60 -45.12
N ASN A 29 -24.20 5.70 -45.01
CA ASN A 29 -23.22 4.61 -45.18
C ASN A 29 -22.11 4.81 -46.25
N MET A 30 -21.00 5.49 -45.89
CA MET A 30 -19.64 4.92 -45.98
C MET A 30 -18.58 5.82 -45.30
N PRO A 31 -17.66 5.25 -44.48
CA PRO A 31 -16.59 6.01 -43.84
C PRO A 31 -15.42 6.20 -44.81
N SER A 32 -14.96 7.45 -44.95
CA SER A 32 -13.65 7.75 -45.56
C SER A 32 -12.57 7.69 -44.48
N PRO A 33 -11.41 7.06 -44.75
CA PRO A 33 -10.29 7.02 -43.81
C PRO A 33 -9.58 8.37 -43.87
N THR A 34 -10.05 9.34 -43.09
CA THR A 34 -9.20 10.44 -42.66
C THR A 34 -8.41 9.93 -41.48
N GLU A 35 -7.22 9.36 -41.75
CA GLU A 35 -6.16 9.32 -40.75
C GLU A 35 -5.92 10.77 -40.33
N SER A 36 -6.38 11.09 -39.12
CA SER A 36 -6.05 12.36 -38.51
C SER A 36 -4.57 12.33 -38.17
N ILE A 37 -3.87 13.42 -38.46
CA ILE A 37 -2.44 13.59 -38.14
C ILE A 37 -2.18 13.35 -36.64
N ASP A 38 -3.20 13.54 -35.79
CA ASP A 38 -3.12 13.32 -34.35
C ASP A 38 -3.04 11.83 -33.96
N GLU A 39 -3.76 10.92 -34.63
CA GLU A 39 -3.65 9.47 -34.36
C GLU A 39 -2.32 8.89 -34.83
N ALA A 40 -1.81 9.33 -35.99
CA ALA A 40 -0.50 8.95 -36.48
C ALA A 40 0.64 9.49 -35.60
N VAL A 41 0.50 10.70 -35.07
CA VAL A 41 1.45 11.28 -34.09
C VAL A 41 1.37 10.53 -32.76
N GLN A 42 0.18 10.13 -32.31
CA GLN A 42 0.02 9.40 -31.05
C GLN A 42 0.60 7.98 -31.12
N HIS A 43 0.37 7.26 -32.22
CA HIS A 43 1.01 5.95 -32.46
C HIS A 43 2.53 6.03 -32.71
N ALA A 44 3.02 7.12 -33.31
CA ALA A 44 4.46 7.37 -33.43
C ALA A 44 5.12 7.70 -32.08
N MET A 45 4.40 8.36 -31.17
CA MET A 45 4.90 8.68 -29.82
C MET A 45 4.94 7.44 -28.92
N GLU A 46 3.95 6.54 -29.05
CA GLU A 46 3.93 5.25 -28.35
C GLU A 46 5.09 4.32 -28.81
N THR A 47 5.42 4.31 -30.10
CA THR A 47 6.55 3.53 -30.64
C THR A 47 7.91 4.07 -30.18
N LEU A 48 8.07 5.39 -30.02
CA LEU A 48 9.30 5.98 -29.45
C LEU A 48 9.47 5.69 -27.96
N GLN A 49 8.39 5.63 -27.17
CA GLN A 49 8.46 5.26 -25.75
C GLN A 49 8.79 3.77 -25.54
N ALA A 50 8.29 2.89 -26.42
CA ALA A 50 8.64 1.47 -26.40
C ALA A 50 10.13 1.24 -26.73
N GLN A 51 10.69 1.98 -27.70
CA GLN A 51 12.09 1.85 -28.11
C GLN A 51 13.07 2.47 -27.09
N ALA A 52 12.72 3.60 -26.48
CA ALA A 52 13.49 4.20 -25.38
C ALA A 52 13.56 3.29 -24.14
N THR A 53 12.53 2.48 -23.90
CA THR A 53 12.50 1.51 -22.79
C THR A 53 13.42 0.31 -23.06
N GLN A 54 13.54 -0.14 -24.33
CA GLN A 54 14.49 -1.21 -24.69
C GLN A 54 15.97 -0.76 -24.67
N ASP A 55 16.27 0.47 -25.11
CA ASP A 55 17.64 1.00 -25.08
C ASP A 55 18.12 1.29 -23.64
N ALA A 56 17.20 1.67 -22.74
CA ALA A 56 17.51 1.79 -21.30
C ALA A 56 17.87 0.43 -20.66
N PHE A 57 17.23 -0.67 -21.10
CA PHE A 57 17.57 -2.01 -20.64
C PHE A 57 18.91 -2.52 -21.19
N GLN A 58 19.28 -2.20 -22.44
CA GLN A 58 20.61 -2.58 -22.98
C GLN A 58 21.77 -1.81 -22.32
N THR A 59 21.55 -0.57 -21.88
CA THR A 59 22.56 0.24 -21.19
C THR A 59 22.88 -0.27 -19.77
N MET A 60 22.04 -1.13 -19.18
CA MET A 60 22.26 -1.74 -17.86
C MET A 60 23.11 -3.02 -17.88
N VAL A 61 23.55 -3.51 -19.05
CA VAL A 61 24.35 -4.76 -19.16
C VAL A 61 25.80 -4.55 -19.59
N ALA A 62 26.26 -3.31 -19.81
CA ALA A 62 27.65 -2.99 -20.13
C ALA A 62 28.18 -1.88 -19.20
N PRO A 63 28.73 -2.24 -18.01
CA PRO A 63 30.07 -2.82 -17.97
C PRO A 63 30.19 -3.89 -16.86
N SER A 64 30.04 -5.15 -17.23
CA SER A 64 30.53 -6.28 -16.43
C SER A 64 31.63 -6.97 -17.23
N THR A 65 32.84 -6.42 -17.24
CA THR A 65 34.09 -7.18 -17.49
C THR A 65 35.35 -6.36 -17.21
N GLN A 66 36.21 -6.94 -16.36
CA GLN A 66 37.65 -6.68 -16.12
C GLN A 66 37.96 -5.54 -15.12
N THR A 67 38.67 -5.75 -13.99
CA THR A 67 39.90 -6.55 -13.81
C THR A 67 40.01 -7.02 -12.34
N ALA A 68 40.11 -8.34 -12.12
CA ALA A 68 40.59 -8.91 -10.86
C ALA A 68 42.00 -9.47 -11.09
N THR A 69 43.03 -8.78 -10.61
CA THR A 69 44.39 -9.32 -10.46
C THR A 69 44.46 -10.16 -9.18
N PRO A 70 44.93 -11.42 -9.22
CA PRO A 70 45.19 -12.18 -8.01
C PRO A 70 46.55 -11.76 -7.42
N LEU A 71 46.54 -11.11 -6.26
CA LEU A 71 47.72 -10.98 -5.41
C LEU A 71 47.95 -12.32 -4.70
N ALA A 72 48.99 -13.03 -5.11
CA ALA A 72 49.49 -14.21 -4.43
C ALA A 72 50.12 -13.82 -3.07
N PRO A 73 49.99 -14.65 -2.02
CA PRO A 73 50.76 -14.47 -0.80
C PRO A 73 52.22 -14.87 -1.04
N THR A 74 53.13 -13.90 -1.01
CA THR A 74 54.57 -14.17 -0.97
C THR A 74 54.94 -14.68 0.42
N ALA A 75 55.33 -15.95 0.48
CA ALA A 75 56.02 -16.53 1.63
C ALA A 75 57.39 -15.86 1.81
N THR A 76 57.62 -15.25 2.96
CA THR A 76 58.95 -14.80 3.37
C THR A 76 59.74 -16.00 3.86
N ALA A 77 60.72 -16.43 3.07
CA ALA A 77 61.71 -17.41 3.49
C ALA A 77 62.70 -16.78 4.47
N THR A 78 62.81 -17.37 5.65
CA THR A 78 63.86 -17.12 6.63
C THR A 78 65.19 -17.62 6.07
N GLN A 79 66.20 -16.74 5.97
CA GLN A 79 67.60 -17.17 5.83
C GLN A 79 68.39 -16.88 7.12
N PRO A 80 69.41 -17.69 7.45
CA PRO A 80 70.17 -17.58 8.69
C PRO A 80 71.22 -16.48 8.58
N VAL A 81 71.34 -15.65 9.61
CA VAL A 81 72.41 -14.67 9.76
C VAL A 81 73.71 -15.39 10.10
N VAL A 82 74.73 -15.24 9.26
CA VAL A 82 76.11 -15.67 9.53
C VAL A 82 76.82 -14.61 10.38
N PRO A 83 77.44 -14.95 11.52
CA PRO A 83 78.22 -13.98 12.30
C PRO A 83 79.55 -13.69 11.59
N THR A 84 79.72 -12.45 11.15
CA THR A 84 81.02 -11.97 10.65
C THR A 84 81.77 -11.32 11.81
N ASN A 85 82.82 -12.00 12.29
CA ASN A 85 83.77 -11.47 13.26
C ASN A 85 84.78 -10.58 12.52
N THR A 86 84.59 -9.26 12.58
CA THR A 86 85.62 -8.29 12.18
C THR A 86 86.12 -7.55 13.43
N PRO A 87 87.42 -7.61 13.76
CA PRO A 87 87.98 -6.86 14.89
C PRO A 87 88.05 -5.37 14.54
N ILE A 88 87.41 -4.53 15.35
CA ILE A 88 87.52 -3.07 15.25
C ILE A 88 88.67 -2.62 16.17
N PRO A 89 89.65 -1.83 15.69
CA PRO A 89 90.72 -1.29 16.53
C PRO A 89 90.19 -0.18 17.46
N PRO A 90 90.74 -0.04 18.69
CA PRO A 90 90.28 0.97 19.63
C PRO A 90 90.67 2.38 19.14
N THR A 91 89.66 3.18 18.82
CA THR A 91 89.84 4.62 18.56
C THR A 91 89.41 5.37 19.82
N ASN A 92 90.35 6.06 20.45
CA ASN A 92 90.10 6.96 21.59
C ASN A 92 89.43 8.24 21.08
N THR A 93 88.09 8.23 21.06
CA THR A 93 87.28 9.42 20.80
C THR A 93 86.92 10.08 22.14
N PRO A 94 87.14 11.39 22.33
CA PRO A 94 86.75 12.10 23.55
C PRO A 94 85.23 12.05 23.74
N ILE A 95 84.81 11.73 24.96
CA ILE A 95 83.41 11.63 25.38
C ILE A 95 82.74 13.01 25.25
N PRO A 96 81.71 13.20 24.41
CA PRO A 96 80.89 14.40 24.45
C PRO A 96 80.00 14.36 25.70
N THR A 97 80.04 15.41 26.50
CA THR A 97 79.14 15.63 27.63
C THR A 97 77.69 15.69 27.12
N VAL A 98 76.92 14.63 27.34
CA VAL A 98 75.49 14.58 27.01
C VAL A 98 74.73 15.44 28.01
N VAL A 99 74.31 16.63 27.58
CA VAL A 99 73.34 17.44 28.32
C VAL A 99 71.97 16.79 28.13
N VAL A 100 71.53 16.02 29.13
CA VAL A 100 70.18 15.43 29.16
C VAL A 100 69.17 16.55 29.37
N THR A 101 68.63 17.07 28.28
CA THR A 101 67.49 17.98 28.34
C THR A 101 66.24 17.13 28.50
N VAL A 102 65.67 17.10 29.71
CA VAL A 102 64.42 16.39 30.01
C VAL A 102 63.29 17.09 29.27
N VAL A 103 62.91 16.58 28.09
CA VAL A 103 61.71 17.03 27.37
C VAL A 103 60.50 16.45 28.10
N PRO A 104 59.55 17.26 28.57
CA PRO A 104 58.32 16.76 29.18
C PRO A 104 57.61 15.80 28.21
N PRO A 105 57.04 14.67 28.68
CA PRO A 105 56.32 13.76 27.81
C PRO A 105 55.14 14.51 27.17
N THR A 106 55.16 14.61 25.85
CA THR A 106 53.99 15.06 25.08
C THR A 106 52.82 14.12 25.40
N PRO A 107 51.66 14.61 25.87
CA PRO A 107 50.54 13.75 26.21
C PRO A 107 50.09 12.99 24.96
N THR A 108 50.33 11.67 24.94
CA THR A 108 49.81 10.77 23.93
C THR A 108 48.29 10.69 24.11
N ARG A 109 47.54 11.14 23.11
CA ARG A 109 46.07 11.06 23.11
C ARG A 109 45.66 9.60 23.30
N VAL A 110 45.04 9.28 24.42
CA VAL A 110 44.51 7.94 24.69
C VAL A 110 43.52 7.62 23.56
N PRO A 111 43.67 6.48 22.85
CA PRO A 111 42.69 6.05 21.87
C PRO A 111 41.32 5.99 22.55
N PRO A 112 40.25 6.55 21.95
CA PRO A 112 38.92 6.44 22.54
C PRO A 112 38.59 4.96 22.71
N THR A 113 38.20 4.57 23.92
CA THR A 113 37.70 3.22 24.20
C THR A 113 36.53 2.93 23.24
N PRO A 114 36.56 1.82 22.47
CA PRO A 114 35.46 1.50 21.57
C PRO A 114 34.16 1.39 22.38
N THR A 115 33.18 2.21 22.03
CA THR A 115 31.85 2.12 22.64
C THR A 115 31.22 0.79 22.22
N PRO A 116 30.71 -0.02 23.16
CA PRO A 116 30.11 -1.31 22.82
C PRO A 116 28.92 -1.07 21.87
N LEU A 117 28.92 -1.79 20.74
CA LEU A 117 27.85 -1.71 19.76
C LEU A 117 26.57 -2.32 20.36
N PRO A 118 25.42 -1.63 20.32
CA PRO A 118 24.17 -2.18 20.82
C PRO A 118 23.74 -3.40 19.98
N CYS A 119 23.04 -4.34 20.62
CA CYS A 119 22.52 -5.55 19.99
C CYS A 119 21.59 -5.21 18.80
N ASN A 120 20.52 -4.45 19.07
CA ASN A 120 19.49 -4.10 18.09
C ASN A 120 19.55 -2.60 17.77
N TRP A 121 19.83 -2.26 16.51
CA TRP A 121 19.89 -0.87 16.05
C TRP A 121 19.63 -0.75 14.55
N VAL A 122 18.60 0.02 14.19
CA VAL A 122 18.26 0.31 12.78
C VAL A 122 18.99 1.55 12.32
N GLU A 123 19.71 1.44 11.21
CA GLU A 123 20.12 2.58 10.40
C GLU A 123 19.14 2.72 9.22
N PHE A 124 18.49 3.88 9.10
CA PHE A 124 17.65 4.19 7.96
C PHE A 124 18.52 4.59 6.76
N VAL A 125 18.38 3.89 5.64
CA VAL A 125 19.17 4.17 4.45
C VAL A 125 18.42 5.11 3.52
N LYS A 126 17.20 4.74 3.11
CA LYS A 126 16.34 5.57 2.25
C LYS A 126 14.92 5.02 2.15
N ASP A 127 14.02 5.87 1.67
CA ASP A 127 12.78 5.42 1.04
C ASP A 127 13.09 4.78 -0.31
N VAL A 128 12.61 3.56 -0.53
CA VAL A 128 12.70 2.86 -1.82
C VAL A 128 11.48 3.20 -2.68
N THR A 129 10.29 3.24 -2.06
CA THR A 129 9.05 3.68 -2.70
C THR A 129 8.38 4.75 -1.85
N ILE A 130 7.49 5.52 -2.50
CA ILE A 130 6.64 6.54 -1.87
C ILE A 130 7.47 7.50 -1.00
N PRO A 131 8.28 8.39 -1.58
CA PRO A 131 8.99 9.43 -0.82
C PRO A 131 8.03 10.26 0.02
N ASP A 132 8.55 10.90 1.07
CA ASP A 132 7.74 11.75 1.95
C ASP A 132 6.99 12.84 1.16
N GLY A 133 5.72 13.05 1.50
CA GLY A 133 4.85 14.03 0.87
C GLY A 133 4.29 13.59 -0.50
N THR A 134 4.47 12.33 -0.90
CA THR A 134 3.87 11.79 -2.13
C THR A 134 2.35 11.99 -2.09
N LYS A 135 1.79 12.50 -3.19
CA LYS A 135 0.35 12.69 -3.36
C LYS A 135 -0.29 11.41 -3.88
N ILE A 136 -1.31 10.92 -3.18
CA ILE A 136 -2.01 9.68 -3.53
C ILE A 136 -3.51 9.94 -3.45
N ALA A 137 -4.29 9.50 -4.43
CA ALA A 137 -5.74 9.61 -4.37
C ALA A 137 -6.29 8.79 -3.18
N GLY A 138 -7.25 9.37 -2.44
CA GLY A 138 -7.87 8.69 -1.31
C GLY A 138 -8.56 7.40 -1.74
N GLY A 139 -8.39 6.34 -0.96
CA GLY A 139 -8.86 5.00 -1.33
C GLY A 139 -7.93 4.23 -2.26
N THR A 140 -6.79 4.78 -2.67
CA THR A 140 -5.82 4.02 -3.47
C THR A 140 -4.93 3.15 -2.60
N SER A 141 -4.74 1.91 -3.02
CA SER A 141 -3.76 0.98 -2.45
C SER A 141 -2.34 1.35 -2.88
N PHE A 142 -1.40 1.32 -1.94
CA PHE A 142 0.01 1.57 -2.22
C PHE A 142 0.92 0.71 -1.34
N THR A 143 2.15 0.48 -1.78
CA THR A 143 3.16 -0.23 -1.00
C THR A 143 4.29 0.71 -0.63
N LYS A 144 4.50 0.93 0.67
CA LYS A 144 5.64 1.67 1.19
C LYS A 144 6.80 0.73 1.45
N THR A 145 7.96 1.03 0.89
CA THR A 145 9.18 0.25 1.07
C THR A 145 10.32 1.14 1.58
N TRP A 146 10.94 0.72 2.67
CA TRP A 146 12.16 1.35 3.20
C TRP A 146 13.34 0.42 3.04
N ARG A 147 14.51 0.99 2.75
CA ARG A 147 15.79 0.30 2.89
C ARG A 147 16.36 0.60 4.26
N LEU A 148 16.55 -0.44 5.06
CA LEU A 148 17.11 -0.39 6.40
C LEU A 148 18.41 -1.17 6.44
N ARG A 149 19.30 -0.80 7.36
CA ARG A 149 20.54 -1.53 7.64
C ARG A 149 20.60 -1.93 9.10
N ASN A 150 21.05 -3.14 9.36
CA ASN A 150 21.35 -3.59 10.71
C ASN A 150 22.66 -2.97 11.17
N ALA A 151 22.58 -1.89 11.93
CA ALA A 151 23.73 -1.22 12.54
C ALA A 151 24.08 -1.80 13.92
N GLY A 152 23.35 -2.82 14.39
CA GLY A 152 23.57 -3.48 15.66
C GLY A 152 24.55 -4.65 15.56
N SER A 153 24.79 -5.31 16.70
CA SER A 153 25.64 -6.50 16.79
C SER A 153 24.88 -7.83 16.70
N CYS A 154 23.56 -7.82 16.81
CA CYS A 154 22.72 -9.02 16.76
C CYS A 154 22.07 -9.18 15.39
N THR A 155 21.95 -10.42 14.91
CA THR A 155 21.15 -10.74 13.73
C THR A 155 19.67 -10.54 14.03
N TRP A 156 18.97 -9.79 13.19
CA TRP A 156 17.51 -9.75 13.22
C TRP A 156 17.00 -11.01 12.54
N THR A 157 16.35 -11.89 13.28
CA THR A 157 15.86 -13.17 12.74
C THR A 157 14.40 -13.04 12.27
N THR A 158 13.86 -14.09 11.66
CA THR A 158 12.42 -14.19 11.36
C THR A 158 11.50 -14.22 12.59
N ALA A 159 12.05 -14.27 13.81
CA ALA A 159 11.30 -14.10 15.06
C ALA A 159 11.15 -12.62 15.47
N TYR A 160 11.71 -11.70 14.69
CA TYR A 160 11.51 -10.26 14.83
C TYR A 160 10.36 -9.83 13.93
N ASP A 161 9.73 -8.72 14.30
CA ASP A 161 8.62 -8.14 13.54
C ASP A 161 8.87 -6.68 13.18
N LEU A 162 8.30 -6.26 12.05
CA LEU A 162 8.01 -4.85 11.78
C LEU A 162 6.68 -4.49 12.45
N ALA A 163 6.64 -3.41 13.25
CA ALA A 163 5.44 -3.00 13.96
C ALA A 163 5.04 -1.57 13.63
N PHE A 164 3.74 -1.37 13.36
CA PHE A 164 3.13 -0.05 13.45
C PHE A 164 3.08 0.41 14.91
N VAL A 165 3.55 1.62 15.19
CA VAL A 165 3.70 2.10 16.56
C VAL A 165 2.83 3.29 16.94
N ARG A 166 2.53 4.19 16.01
CA ARG A 166 1.65 5.36 16.21
C ARG A 166 1.35 6.09 14.89
N GLY A 167 0.42 7.04 14.94
CA GLY A 167 0.05 7.90 13.82
C GLY A 167 -1.13 7.34 13.03
N ASP A 168 -1.15 7.58 11.73
CA ASP A 168 -2.22 7.17 10.83
C ASP A 168 -1.92 5.79 10.25
N GLN A 169 -2.57 4.75 10.73
CA GLN A 169 -2.22 3.37 10.36
C GLN A 169 -2.38 3.06 8.87
N MET A 170 -3.29 3.76 8.17
CA MET A 170 -3.51 3.61 6.71
C MET A 170 -3.66 2.14 6.29
N ALA A 171 -4.46 1.39 7.06
CA ALA A 171 -4.69 -0.05 6.90
C ALA A 171 -3.46 -0.98 6.99
N ALA A 172 -2.28 -0.46 7.37
CA ALA A 172 -1.12 -1.32 7.61
C ALA A 172 -1.42 -2.35 8.72
N PRO A 173 -0.94 -3.61 8.60
CA PRO A 173 -1.00 -4.56 9.70
C PRO A 173 -0.30 -4.01 10.96
N HIS A 174 -0.77 -4.42 12.15
CA HIS A 174 -0.12 -4.02 13.40
C HIS A 174 1.31 -4.57 13.51
N TYR A 175 1.51 -5.79 13.02
CA TYR A 175 2.78 -6.51 12.98
C TYR A 175 2.91 -7.18 11.61
N MET A 176 4.13 -7.24 11.10
CA MET A 176 4.51 -8.01 9.91
C MET A 176 5.79 -8.75 10.20
N ASP A 177 5.78 -10.06 9.96
CA ASP A 177 6.93 -10.93 10.16
C ASP A 177 8.11 -10.48 9.29
N MET A 178 9.33 -10.59 9.83
CA MET A 178 10.54 -10.36 9.05
C MET A 178 10.67 -11.42 7.94
N PRO A 179 10.90 -11.03 6.67
CA PRO A 179 10.88 -11.98 5.55
C PRO A 179 12.14 -12.86 5.48
N LYS A 180 13.22 -12.45 6.17
CA LYS A 180 14.48 -13.17 6.27
C LYS A 180 15.31 -12.67 7.44
N ASP A 181 16.34 -13.45 7.79
CA ASP A 181 17.39 -13.01 8.71
C ASP A 181 18.24 -11.88 8.10
N VAL A 182 18.65 -10.92 8.93
CA VAL A 182 19.48 -9.76 8.55
C VAL A 182 20.68 -9.64 9.49
N LYS A 183 21.87 -9.95 8.98
CA LYS A 183 23.11 -9.95 9.78
C LYS A 183 23.59 -8.53 10.10
N PRO A 184 24.42 -8.34 11.13
CA PRO A 184 25.11 -7.07 11.37
C PRO A 184 25.79 -6.52 10.10
N GLY A 185 25.51 -5.27 9.78
CA GLY A 185 25.98 -4.56 8.60
C GLY A 185 25.16 -4.80 7.31
N GLU A 186 24.27 -5.80 7.28
CA GLU A 186 23.44 -6.13 6.11
C GLU A 186 22.25 -5.17 5.97
N THR A 187 21.79 -4.96 4.73
CA THR A 187 20.59 -4.19 4.40
C THR A 187 19.40 -5.07 4.05
N ILE A 188 18.20 -4.58 4.37
CA ILE A 188 16.92 -5.19 4.00
C ILE A 188 15.95 -4.13 3.47
N ASP A 189 15.13 -4.52 2.50
CA ASP A 189 13.99 -3.74 2.04
C ASP A 189 12.73 -4.30 2.70
N LEU A 190 12.07 -3.52 3.54
CA LEU A 190 10.81 -3.89 4.20
C LEU A 190 9.66 -3.14 3.54
N SER A 191 8.65 -3.90 3.09
CA SER A 191 7.50 -3.40 2.35
C SER A 191 6.21 -3.59 3.13
N VAL A 192 5.38 -2.54 3.20
CA VAL A 192 4.08 -2.55 3.89
C VAL A 192 2.99 -2.15 2.89
N PRO A 193 2.00 -3.01 2.64
CA PRO A 193 0.80 -2.64 1.90
C PRO A 193 -0.08 -1.72 2.76
N MET A 194 -0.57 -0.63 2.16
CA MET A 194 -1.32 0.43 2.83
C MET A 194 -2.44 0.94 1.92
N ILE A 195 -3.42 1.63 2.51
CA ILE A 195 -4.52 2.28 1.80
C ILE A 195 -4.51 3.77 2.16
N ALA A 196 -4.46 4.64 1.16
CA ALA A 196 -4.55 6.08 1.38
C ALA A 196 -5.92 6.42 1.98
N PRO A 197 -6.00 7.19 3.08
CA PRO A 197 -7.28 7.56 3.69
C PRO A 197 -8.21 8.26 2.70
N GLY A 198 -9.51 8.02 2.80
CA GLY A 198 -10.49 8.59 1.87
C GLY A 198 -10.68 10.11 2.02
N THR A 199 -10.36 10.64 3.21
CA THR A 199 -10.40 12.09 3.48
C THR A 199 -9.11 12.75 3.01
N PRO A 200 -9.17 13.84 2.22
CA PRO A 200 -7.97 14.58 1.84
C PRO A 200 -7.23 15.14 3.05
N GLY A 201 -5.90 15.05 3.07
CA GLY A 201 -5.08 15.49 4.19
C GLY A 201 -3.66 14.95 4.17
N LYS A 202 -2.86 15.31 5.18
CA LYS A 202 -1.51 14.76 5.38
C LYS A 202 -1.56 13.67 6.43
N TYR A 203 -0.92 12.55 6.14
CA TYR A 203 -0.97 11.36 6.98
C TYR A 203 0.44 10.83 7.22
N THR A 204 0.71 10.39 8.45
CA THR A 204 1.99 9.80 8.82
C THR A 204 1.82 8.55 9.68
N ALA A 205 2.27 7.41 9.17
CA ALA A 205 2.36 6.16 9.91
C ALA A 205 3.79 5.95 10.41
N TYR A 206 3.97 5.71 11.71
CA TYR A 206 5.30 5.46 12.29
C TYR A 206 5.49 3.97 12.58
N PHE A 207 6.68 3.48 12.28
CA PHE A 207 7.08 2.07 12.42
C PHE A 207 8.39 1.92 13.18
N MET A 208 8.53 0.78 13.86
CA MET A 208 9.75 0.32 14.52
C MET A 208 9.88 -1.19 14.34
N LEU A 209 11.08 -1.73 14.55
CA LEU A 209 11.26 -3.17 14.68
C LEU A 209 11.00 -3.62 16.12
N VAL A 210 10.60 -4.86 16.27
CA VAL A 210 10.33 -5.53 17.55
C VAL A 210 11.13 -6.82 17.59
N ASP A 211 11.87 -7.04 18.65
CA ASP A 211 12.60 -8.29 18.83
C ASP A 211 11.70 -9.44 19.30
N GLN A 212 12.26 -10.65 19.34
CA GLN A 212 11.59 -11.87 19.80
C GLN A 212 11.02 -11.81 21.23
N ASN A 213 11.43 -10.83 22.04
CA ASN A 213 10.93 -10.62 23.41
C ASN A 213 9.88 -9.49 23.47
N GLY A 214 9.48 -8.93 22.33
CA GLY A 214 8.53 -7.82 22.26
C GLY A 214 9.16 -6.44 22.48
N VAL A 215 10.49 -6.31 22.51
CA VAL A 215 11.17 -5.03 22.75
C VAL A 215 11.31 -4.25 21.44
N ARG A 216 10.79 -3.01 21.44
CA ARG A 216 10.88 -2.08 20.30
C ARG A 216 12.25 -1.44 20.18
N PHE A 217 12.77 -1.37 18.97
CA PHE A 217 14.00 -0.65 18.61
C PHE A 217 13.90 -0.06 17.21
N GLY A 218 14.73 0.94 16.94
CA GLY A 218 14.68 1.67 15.68
C GLY A 218 15.91 2.55 15.47
N THR A 219 15.67 3.73 14.92
CA THR A 219 16.68 4.67 14.44
C THR A 219 17.21 5.59 15.55
N GLY A 220 18.21 6.41 15.22
CA GLY A 220 18.82 7.35 16.15
C GLY A 220 19.83 6.71 17.10
N SER A 221 20.67 7.52 17.74
CA SER A 221 21.71 7.06 18.66
C SER A 221 21.15 6.39 19.92
N ASP A 222 19.92 6.74 20.29
CA ASP A 222 19.20 6.13 21.41
C ASP A 222 18.36 4.91 21.00
N ARG A 223 18.33 4.55 19.72
CA ARG A 223 17.60 3.43 19.10
C ARG A 223 16.08 3.47 19.33
N LYS A 224 15.54 4.63 19.70
CA LYS A 224 14.10 4.81 19.97
C LYS A 224 13.38 5.55 18.85
N GLY A 225 14.10 5.98 17.81
CA GLY A 225 13.53 6.64 16.64
C GLY A 225 12.68 5.69 15.80
N ALA A 226 11.54 6.18 15.32
CA ALA A 226 10.74 5.49 14.31
C ALA A 226 11.18 5.92 12.91
N PHE A 227 10.91 5.08 11.92
CA PHE A 227 10.83 5.46 10.51
C PHE A 227 9.36 5.50 10.09
N TRP A 228 9.03 6.08 8.94
CA TRP A 228 7.62 6.42 8.66
C TRP A 228 7.22 6.32 7.18
N ALA A 229 5.91 6.19 6.96
CA ALA A 229 5.25 6.49 5.70
C ALA A 229 4.59 7.86 5.84
N ASN A 230 4.93 8.82 4.99
CA ASN A 230 4.34 10.16 4.98
C ASN A 230 3.77 10.47 3.60
N ILE A 231 2.45 10.72 3.53
CA ILE A 231 1.75 10.99 2.28
C ILE A 231 0.81 12.19 2.41
N GLU A 232 0.39 12.73 1.27
CA GLU A 232 -0.73 13.65 1.14
C GLU A 232 -1.86 12.94 0.38
N ALA A 233 -2.92 12.57 1.07
CA ALA A 233 -4.11 12.02 0.42
C ALA A 233 -4.86 13.15 -0.32
N THR A 234 -5.19 12.93 -1.59
CA THR A 234 -5.94 13.86 -2.42
C THR A 234 -7.36 13.34 -2.66
N GLN A 235 -8.28 14.23 -3.01
CA GLN A 235 -9.64 13.84 -3.38
C GLN A 235 -9.61 12.92 -4.61
N ALA A 236 -10.14 11.70 -4.47
CA ALA A 236 -10.33 10.80 -5.60
C ALA A 236 -11.54 11.26 -6.45
N PRO A 237 -11.45 11.23 -7.79
CA PRO A 237 -12.56 11.57 -8.67
C PRO A 237 -13.78 10.69 -8.38
N HIS A 238 -14.94 11.33 -8.23
CA HIS A 238 -16.23 10.67 -7.96
C HIS A 238 -16.32 9.78 -6.72
N VAL A 239 -15.28 9.68 -5.89
CA VAL A 239 -15.31 8.89 -4.64
C VAL A 239 -15.50 9.84 -3.48
N TYR A 240 -16.73 9.92 -2.95
CA TYR A 240 -17.03 10.80 -1.82
C TYR A 240 -16.65 10.18 -0.47
N TYR A 241 -16.84 8.88 -0.33
CA TYR A 241 -16.48 8.13 0.88
C TYR A 241 -16.00 6.74 0.49
N HIS A 242 -14.91 6.27 1.09
CA HIS A 242 -14.33 4.95 0.79
C HIS A 242 -14.34 4.08 2.05
N PHE A 243 -15.20 3.06 2.07
CA PHE A 243 -15.46 2.26 3.26
C PHE A 243 -14.26 1.40 3.67
N ALA A 244 -13.49 0.84 2.73
CA ALA A 244 -12.27 0.09 3.09
C ALA A 244 -11.16 0.99 3.68
N ALA A 245 -10.88 2.14 3.05
CA ALA A 245 -9.88 3.10 3.54
C ALA A 245 -10.21 3.66 4.93
N ASP A 246 -11.50 3.86 5.20
CA ASP A 246 -12.01 4.41 6.46
C ASP A 246 -12.59 3.32 7.38
N ALA A 247 -12.29 2.04 7.13
CA ALA A 247 -12.88 0.91 7.85
C ALA A 247 -12.70 1.02 9.38
N CYS A 248 -11.54 1.50 9.82
CA CYS A 248 -11.23 1.62 11.25
C CYS A 248 -11.80 2.90 11.90
N LYS A 249 -12.51 3.75 11.14
CA LYS A 249 -13.37 4.80 11.70
C LYS A 249 -14.74 4.25 12.10
N ALA A 250 -15.13 3.08 11.58
CA ALA A 250 -16.37 2.42 11.98
C ALA A 250 -16.21 1.70 13.33
N SER A 251 -17.31 1.59 14.07
CA SER A 251 -17.39 0.73 15.25
C SER A 251 -17.82 -0.67 14.83
N TRP A 252 -16.96 -1.66 15.08
CA TRP A 252 -17.19 -3.04 14.68
C TRP A 252 -17.58 -3.92 15.86
N SER A 253 -18.55 -4.79 15.66
CA SER A 253 -19.01 -5.78 16.63
C SER A 253 -19.45 -7.06 15.93
N SER A 254 -19.52 -8.14 16.68
CA SER A 254 -20.07 -9.43 16.24
C SER A 254 -21.09 -9.92 17.27
N LYS A 255 -21.66 -11.11 17.02
CA LYS A 255 -22.50 -11.75 18.04
C LYS A 255 -21.71 -12.12 19.29
N ALA A 256 -20.45 -12.53 19.10
CA ALA A 256 -19.57 -12.97 20.18
C ALA A 256 -18.87 -11.83 20.93
N SER A 257 -18.71 -10.65 20.31
CA SER A 257 -18.03 -9.51 20.93
C SER A 257 -18.73 -8.18 20.64
N GLY A 258 -18.94 -7.39 21.70
CA GLY A 258 -19.49 -6.03 21.60
C GLY A 258 -18.54 -4.99 20.99
N SER A 259 -17.25 -5.31 20.83
CA SER A 259 -16.28 -4.46 20.15
C SER A 259 -15.17 -5.31 19.54
N LEU A 260 -14.80 -5.01 18.29
CA LEU A 260 -13.69 -5.65 17.57
C LEU A 260 -12.60 -4.62 17.26
N SER A 261 -11.34 -5.07 17.23
CA SER A 261 -10.23 -4.24 16.78
C SER A 261 -10.24 -4.08 15.26
N CYS A 262 -9.78 -2.93 14.77
CA CYS A 262 -9.53 -2.69 13.36
C CYS A 262 -8.13 -2.06 13.18
N PRO A 263 -7.27 -2.63 12.32
CA PRO A 263 -7.42 -3.94 11.70
C PRO A 263 -7.52 -5.08 12.73
N GLY A 264 -8.31 -6.09 12.41
CA GLY A 264 -8.45 -7.32 13.18
C GLY A 264 -7.29 -8.28 12.94
N ARG A 265 -7.42 -9.52 13.45
CA ARG A 265 -6.43 -10.58 13.25
C ARG A 265 -7.12 -11.81 12.69
N THR A 266 -6.53 -12.41 11.66
CA THR A 266 -7.07 -13.59 10.97
C THR A 266 -7.24 -14.80 11.88
N ARG A 267 -6.51 -14.86 13.01
CA ARG A 267 -6.65 -15.91 14.04
C ARG A 267 -7.84 -15.73 14.97
N ASP A 268 -8.46 -14.55 15.04
CA ASP A 268 -9.52 -14.24 16.03
C ASP A 268 -10.91 -14.72 15.55
N VAL A 269 -10.95 -15.91 14.95
CA VAL A 269 -12.11 -16.48 14.24
C VAL A 269 -13.34 -16.68 15.12
N ALA A 270 -13.13 -16.94 16.42
CA ALA A 270 -14.21 -17.14 17.38
C ALA A 270 -14.96 -15.84 17.69
N SER A 271 -14.29 -14.69 17.58
CA SER A 271 -14.91 -13.37 17.75
C SER A 271 -15.33 -12.75 16.42
N GLY A 272 -14.81 -13.25 15.30
CA GLY A 272 -14.88 -12.56 14.00
C GLY A 272 -13.83 -11.45 13.90
N TYR A 273 -13.60 -10.95 12.70
CA TYR A 273 -12.65 -9.88 12.45
C TYR A 273 -12.99 -9.06 11.22
N VAL A 274 -12.45 -7.84 11.19
CA VAL A 274 -12.48 -6.96 10.03
C VAL A 274 -11.06 -6.57 9.65
N ILE A 275 -10.68 -6.66 8.38
CA ILE A 275 -9.34 -6.29 7.90
C ILE A 275 -9.50 -5.47 6.61
N PRO A 276 -9.19 -4.16 6.63
CA PRO A 276 -8.97 -3.44 5.38
C PRO A 276 -7.66 -3.93 4.75
N GLN A 277 -7.72 -4.35 3.49
CA GLN A 277 -6.62 -4.99 2.78
C GLN A 277 -6.35 -4.28 1.46
N ALA A 278 -5.11 -3.82 1.26
CA ALA A 278 -4.76 -3.05 0.07
C ALA A 278 -4.82 -3.89 -1.21
N TYR A 279 -4.44 -5.16 -1.13
CA TYR A 279 -4.44 -6.07 -2.26
C TYR A 279 -5.15 -7.37 -1.87
N PRO A 280 -6.49 -7.38 -1.86
CA PRO A 280 -7.28 -8.54 -1.49
C PRO A 280 -7.17 -9.64 -2.56
N ILE A 281 -7.43 -10.87 -2.14
CA ILE A 281 -7.49 -12.02 -3.04
C ILE A 281 -8.96 -12.36 -3.27
N ARG A 282 -9.34 -12.42 -4.53
CA ARG A 282 -10.66 -12.83 -4.95
C ARG A 282 -10.86 -14.32 -4.82
N GLU A 283 -12.11 -14.71 -4.90
CA GLU A 283 -12.55 -16.09 -4.79
C GLU A 283 -11.88 -17.06 -5.79
N ASP A 284 -11.62 -16.59 -7.02
CA ASP A 284 -10.92 -17.34 -8.07
C ASP A 284 -9.38 -17.36 -7.91
N GLY A 285 -8.86 -16.74 -6.84
CA GLY A 285 -7.43 -16.61 -6.57
C GLY A 285 -6.77 -15.40 -7.23
N GLY A 286 -7.52 -14.60 -8.00
CA GLY A 286 -7.05 -13.34 -8.56
C GLY A 286 -6.67 -12.34 -7.46
N LYS A 287 -5.61 -11.56 -7.68
CA LYS A 287 -5.20 -10.49 -6.77
C LYS A 287 -5.63 -9.14 -7.34
N GLU A 288 -6.38 -8.38 -6.56
CA GLU A 288 -6.85 -7.05 -6.96
C GLU A 288 -5.87 -5.94 -6.56
N ASP A 289 -5.96 -4.83 -7.27
CA ASP A 289 -5.23 -3.59 -6.98
C ASP A 289 -6.11 -2.50 -6.33
N GLU A 290 -7.43 -2.65 -6.33
CA GLU A 290 -8.30 -1.88 -5.44
C GLU A 290 -8.37 -2.48 -4.03
N PRO A 291 -8.48 -1.62 -2.99
CA PRO A 291 -8.58 -2.11 -1.63
C PRO A 291 -9.89 -2.86 -1.38
N GLY A 292 -9.78 -3.93 -0.60
CA GLY A 292 -10.87 -4.70 -0.07
C GLY A 292 -11.10 -4.44 1.41
N LEU A 293 -12.32 -4.71 1.86
CA LEU A 293 -12.65 -4.84 3.27
C LEU A 293 -13.03 -6.29 3.51
N ILE A 294 -12.17 -7.02 4.22
CA ILE A 294 -12.44 -8.39 4.65
C ILE A 294 -13.28 -8.33 5.92
N THR A 295 -14.40 -9.04 5.93
CA THR A 295 -15.29 -9.15 7.09
C THR A 295 -15.63 -10.61 7.33
N ARG A 296 -15.20 -11.12 8.48
CA ARG A 296 -15.50 -12.47 8.95
C ARG A 296 -16.44 -12.41 10.15
N PRO A 297 -17.64 -13.02 10.07
CA PRO A 297 -18.49 -13.26 11.23
C PRO A 297 -17.81 -14.11 12.31
N ASP A 298 -18.33 -14.08 13.54
CA ASP A 298 -17.97 -15.08 14.54
C ASP A 298 -18.41 -16.50 14.10
N ASN A 299 -17.83 -17.53 14.72
CA ASN A 299 -18.03 -18.92 14.34
C ASN A 299 -19.37 -19.54 14.78
N SER A 300 -20.31 -18.75 15.31
CA SER A 300 -21.62 -19.28 15.67
C SER A 300 -22.50 -19.49 14.42
N ALA A 301 -23.42 -20.46 14.46
CA ALA A 301 -24.29 -20.78 13.33
C ALA A 301 -25.22 -19.61 12.88
N THR A 302 -25.41 -18.62 13.75
CA THR A 302 -26.14 -17.37 13.43
C THR A 302 -25.23 -16.16 13.68
N GLY A 303 -23.93 -16.37 13.50
CA GLY A 303 -22.88 -15.39 13.72
C GLY A 303 -22.96 -14.29 12.69
N PHE A 304 -22.53 -13.10 13.12
CA PHE A 304 -22.48 -11.94 12.25
C PHE A 304 -21.27 -11.08 12.60
N ILE A 305 -20.89 -10.23 11.66
CA ILE A 305 -20.06 -9.07 11.91
C ILE A 305 -20.75 -7.85 11.33
N THR A 306 -20.76 -6.75 12.07
CA THR A 306 -21.40 -5.51 11.64
C THR A 306 -20.50 -4.31 11.97
N GLY A 307 -20.43 -3.36 11.04
CA GLY A 307 -19.64 -2.14 11.15
C GLY A 307 -20.51 -0.91 10.99
N TYR A 308 -20.56 -0.06 12.02
CA TYR A 308 -21.29 1.21 12.03
C TYR A 308 -20.36 2.36 11.67
N TYR A 309 -20.49 2.91 10.47
CA TYR A 309 -19.67 4.03 10.01
C TYR A 309 -20.13 5.37 10.61
N PRO A 310 -19.24 6.39 10.64
CA PRO A 310 -19.67 7.76 10.92
C PRO A 310 -20.78 8.21 9.95
N ALA A 311 -21.60 9.18 10.37
CA ALA A 311 -22.66 9.70 9.52
C ALA A 311 -22.08 10.45 8.30
N ILE A 312 -22.61 10.15 7.11
CA ILE A 312 -22.16 10.67 5.83
C ILE A 312 -23.29 11.46 5.18
N ALA A 313 -22.99 12.69 4.75
CA ALA A 313 -23.97 13.55 4.06
C ALA A 313 -24.22 13.06 2.62
N ILE A 314 -25.47 12.69 2.33
CA ILE A 314 -25.90 12.17 1.02
C ILE A 314 -26.49 13.29 0.15
N LYS A 315 -26.14 13.27 -1.13
CA LYS A 315 -26.67 14.14 -2.17
C LYS A 315 -27.49 13.35 -3.19
N ASN A 316 -28.39 14.05 -3.87
CA ASN A 316 -29.13 13.47 -4.99
C ASN A 316 -28.15 12.97 -6.06
N GLY A 317 -28.35 11.74 -6.54
CA GLY A 317 -27.44 11.08 -7.49
C GLY A 317 -26.26 10.34 -6.87
N ASP A 318 -26.04 10.42 -5.55
CA ASP A 318 -25.04 9.57 -4.88
C ASP A 318 -25.44 8.08 -5.01
N ARG A 319 -24.43 7.22 -5.12
CA ARG A 319 -24.65 5.76 -5.22
C ARG A 319 -23.69 5.00 -4.33
N PHE A 320 -24.17 4.02 -3.58
CA PHE A 320 -23.29 3.05 -2.92
C PHE A 320 -22.87 2.01 -3.95
N LYS A 321 -21.57 1.79 -4.11
CA LYS A 321 -21.00 0.82 -5.04
C LYS A 321 -20.02 -0.09 -4.32
N ALA A 322 -20.07 -1.38 -4.62
CA ALA A 322 -19.11 -2.38 -4.18
C ALA A 322 -19.16 -3.59 -5.12
N THR A 323 -18.12 -4.42 -5.09
CA THR A 323 -18.22 -5.81 -5.56
C THR A 323 -18.09 -6.72 -4.35
N ILE A 324 -18.98 -7.69 -4.19
CA ILE A 324 -18.99 -8.63 -3.06
C ILE A 324 -18.69 -10.04 -3.55
N MET A 325 -18.02 -10.82 -2.72
CA MET A 325 -17.64 -12.21 -2.98
C MET A 325 -17.14 -12.87 -1.69
N CYS A 326 -16.91 -14.18 -1.71
CA CYS A 326 -16.13 -14.83 -0.67
C CYS A 326 -14.64 -14.47 -0.80
N GLU A 327 -13.94 -14.33 0.33
CA GLU A 327 -12.50 -14.10 0.34
C GLU A 327 -11.76 -15.30 -0.29
N GLY A 328 -10.71 -15.03 -1.04
CA GLY A 328 -9.87 -16.07 -1.66
C GLY A 328 -9.41 -17.14 -0.65
N GLY A 329 -9.56 -18.41 -1.03
CA GLY A 329 -9.23 -19.57 -0.19
C GLY A 329 -10.34 -20.07 0.72
N MET A 330 -11.49 -19.38 0.78
CA MET A 330 -12.65 -19.80 1.57
C MET A 330 -13.58 -20.73 0.78
N THR A 331 -13.17 -21.98 0.57
CA THR A 331 -13.85 -22.93 -0.34
C THR A 331 -15.25 -23.37 0.08
N ASN A 332 -15.58 -23.31 1.36
CA ASN A 332 -16.91 -23.63 1.90
C ASN A 332 -17.66 -22.37 2.39
N CYS A 333 -17.33 -21.21 1.85
CA CYS A 333 -17.99 -19.97 2.21
C CYS A 333 -19.47 -19.99 1.83
N ASP A 334 -20.32 -19.60 2.78
CA ASP A 334 -21.76 -19.38 2.62
C ASP A 334 -22.16 -18.22 3.55
N ILE A 335 -22.34 -17.02 2.97
CA ILE A 335 -22.54 -15.78 3.72
C ILE A 335 -23.58 -14.86 3.08
N TYR A 336 -24.15 -13.99 3.91
CA TYR A 336 -25.05 -12.93 3.45
C TYR A 336 -24.42 -11.56 3.68
N PHE A 337 -24.25 -10.80 2.61
CA PHE A 337 -23.87 -9.39 2.65
C PHE A 337 -25.14 -8.55 2.81
N ILE A 338 -25.12 -7.57 3.71
CA ILE A 338 -26.25 -6.67 3.95
C ILE A 338 -25.74 -5.24 4.04
N VAL A 339 -26.31 -4.37 3.20
CA VAL A 339 -26.10 -2.92 3.28
C VAL A 339 -27.31 -2.32 3.97
N GLN A 340 -27.08 -1.69 5.11
CA GLN A 340 -28.12 -1.08 5.93
C GLN A 340 -27.74 0.37 6.23
N TYR A 341 -28.71 1.14 6.73
CA TYR A 341 -28.48 2.51 7.15
C TYR A 341 -29.36 2.93 8.33
N ARG A 342 -28.97 4.03 8.96
CA ARG A 342 -29.73 4.72 10.00
C ARG A 342 -29.61 6.24 9.84
N ILE A 343 -30.70 6.95 10.11
CA ILE A 343 -30.73 8.42 10.20
C ILE A 343 -30.99 8.78 11.66
N GLY A 344 -30.06 9.47 12.31
CA GLY A 344 -30.20 9.82 13.73
C GLY A 344 -30.46 8.61 14.63
N SER A 345 -31.56 8.65 15.37
CA SER A 345 -32.03 7.58 16.26
C SER A 345 -33.09 6.67 15.64
N GLU A 346 -33.41 6.84 14.35
CA GLU A 346 -34.43 6.04 13.68
C GLU A 346 -34.05 4.55 13.64
N PRO A 347 -35.03 3.64 13.48
CA PRO A 347 -34.76 2.23 13.28
C PRO A 347 -33.87 1.99 12.06
N VAL A 348 -32.98 0.99 12.16
CA VAL A 348 -32.13 0.57 11.04
C VAL A 348 -32.99 0.09 9.88
N GLN A 349 -32.65 0.53 8.68
CA GLN A 349 -33.31 0.18 7.42
C GLN A 349 -32.34 -0.58 6.52
N THR A 350 -32.85 -1.56 5.77
CA THR A 350 -32.04 -2.34 4.82
C THR A 350 -32.15 -1.77 3.41
N LEU A 351 -31.01 -1.53 2.75
CA LEU A 351 -30.95 -1.14 1.35
C LEU A 351 -30.87 -2.35 0.42
N GLY A 352 -30.21 -3.42 0.86
CA GLY A 352 -30.16 -4.67 0.12
C GLY A 352 -29.47 -5.77 0.90
N GLN A 353 -29.72 -7.00 0.46
CA GLN A 353 -29.10 -8.22 0.97
C GLN A 353 -28.79 -9.15 -0.20
N TRP A 354 -27.61 -9.77 -0.17
CA TRP A 354 -27.12 -10.68 -1.19
C TRP A 354 -26.55 -11.92 -0.52
N HIS A 355 -26.81 -13.08 -1.11
CA HIS A 355 -26.27 -14.36 -0.69
C HIS A 355 -25.07 -14.67 -1.58
N GLU A 356 -23.91 -14.92 -0.97
CA GLU A 356 -22.68 -15.27 -1.67
C GLU A 356 -22.19 -16.62 -1.15
N VAL A 357 -21.82 -17.50 -2.08
CA VAL A 357 -21.17 -18.79 -1.80
C VAL A 357 -19.92 -18.91 -2.67
N ASN A 358 -18.98 -19.79 -2.31
CA ASN A 358 -17.80 -19.99 -3.15
C ASN A 358 -18.13 -20.78 -4.44
N GLU A 359 -18.21 -20.07 -5.55
CA GLU A 359 -18.57 -20.52 -6.90
C GLU A 359 -17.66 -19.94 -8.00
N GLY A 360 -16.64 -19.16 -7.62
CA GLY A 360 -15.71 -18.46 -8.51
C GLY A 360 -16.30 -17.23 -9.19
N MET A 361 -17.45 -16.74 -8.73
CA MET A 361 -18.12 -15.55 -9.26
C MET A 361 -18.15 -14.42 -8.21
N TRP A 362 -18.66 -13.26 -8.61
CA TRP A 362 -18.78 -12.10 -7.73
C TRP A 362 -19.97 -11.25 -8.14
N THR A 363 -20.60 -10.61 -7.16
CA THR A 363 -21.77 -9.78 -7.36
C THR A 363 -21.42 -8.30 -7.32
N ARG A 364 -21.88 -7.54 -8.30
CA ARG A 364 -21.79 -6.07 -8.29
C ARG A 364 -22.99 -5.48 -7.56
N VAL A 365 -22.71 -4.68 -6.55
CA VAL A 365 -23.70 -3.91 -5.79
C VAL A 365 -23.66 -2.47 -6.26
N ASP A 366 -24.81 -1.96 -6.71
CA ASP A 366 -24.98 -0.56 -7.10
C ASP A 366 -26.35 -0.06 -6.65
N ILE A 367 -26.38 0.74 -5.58
CA ILE A 367 -27.59 1.22 -4.91
C ILE A 367 -27.71 2.72 -5.11
N ASP A 368 -28.83 3.18 -5.66
CA ASP A 368 -29.17 4.60 -5.72
C ASP A 368 -29.55 5.13 -4.32
N LEU A 369 -28.85 6.17 -3.87
CA LEU A 369 -29.06 6.79 -2.56
C LEU A 369 -29.88 8.10 -2.66
N SER A 370 -30.43 8.43 -3.82
CA SER A 370 -31.14 9.68 -4.06
C SER A 370 -32.34 9.89 -3.13
N ALA A 371 -33.00 8.81 -2.69
CA ALA A 371 -34.07 8.88 -1.69
C ALA A 371 -33.62 9.37 -0.30
N LEU A 372 -32.31 9.34 -0.03
CA LEU A 372 -31.68 9.78 1.20
C LEU A 372 -31.01 11.17 1.06
N ALA A 373 -31.20 11.84 -0.07
CA ALA A 373 -30.58 13.15 -0.33
C ALA A 373 -30.94 14.18 0.75
N GLY A 374 -29.93 14.92 1.21
CA GLY A 374 -30.06 15.92 2.28
C GLY A 374 -29.96 15.35 3.70
N GLN A 375 -29.86 14.03 3.85
CA GLN A 375 -29.70 13.38 5.15
C GLN A 375 -28.24 13.10 5.49
N ASN A 376 -27.94 13.07 6.78
CA ASN A 376 -26.70 12.50 7.31
C ASN A 376 -26.96 11.03 7.67
N VAL A 377 -26.39 10.13 6.88
CA VAL A 377 -26.70 8.70 6.91
C VAL A 377 -25.54 7.94 7.55
N GLN A 378 -25.81 7.22 8.63
CA GLN A 378 -24.90 6.20 9.13
C GLN A 378 -25.10 4.92 8.32
N PHE A 379 -24.11 4.56 7.52
CA PHE A 379 -24.10 3.27 6.82
C PHE A 379 -23.63 2.16 7.75
N ILE A 380 -24.21 0.99 7.56
CA ILE A 380 -23.97 -0.20 8.36
C ILE A 380 -23.72 -1.34 7.38
N LEU A 381 -22.51 -1.89 7.40
CA LEU A 381 -22.14 -3.05 6.59
C LEU A 381 -22.13 -4.28 7.48
N THR A 382 -22.96 -5.27 7.14
CA THR A 382 -23.13 -6.50 7.92
C THR A 382 -22.85 -7.71 7.04
N VAL A 383 -22.15 -8.69 7.58
CA VAL A 383 -22.03 -10.03 7.00
C VAL A 383 -22.54 -11.04 8.02
N ASN A 384 -23.46 -11.90 7.60
CA ASN A 384 -23.99 -13.00 8.41
C ASN A 384 -23.48 -14.34 7.88
N ASN A 385 -23.31 -15.32 8.77
CA ASN A 385 -23.15 -16.72 8.36
C ASN A 385 -24.44 -17.24 7.71
N GLY A 386 -24.28 -18.04 6.66
CA GLY A 386 -25.31 -18.88 6.09
C GLY A 386 -25.37 -20.23 6.80
N ASN A 387 -25.38 -21.34 6.05
CA ASN A 387 -25.52 -22.68 6.63
C ASN A 387 -24.21 -23.27 7.17
N ASP A 388 -23.07 -22.80 6.65
CA ASP A 388 -21.73 -23.09 7.18
C ASP A 388 -21.24 -21.87 7.98
N ALA A 389 -20.33 -22.07 8.93
CA ALA A 389 -19.66 -21.00 9.70
C ALA A 389 -18.14 -21.21 9.79
N THR A 390 -17.59 -22.25 9.16
CA THR A 390 -16.21 -22.69 9.32
C THR A 390 -15.24 -21.88 8.47
N GLN A 391 -15.59 -21.63 7.20
CA GLN A 391 -14.78 -20.90 6.22
C GLN A 391 -15.46 -19.61 5.76
N ASN A 392 -16.25 -18.96 6.60
CA ASN A 392 -16.91 -17.72 6.23
C ASN A 392 -16.00 -16.53 6.43
N SER A 393 -15.52 -15.97 5.33
CA SER A 393 -14.90 -14.65 5.28
C SER A 393 -15.32 -13.99 3.98
N GLY A 394 -15.92 -12.82 4.08
CA GLY A 394 -16.44 -12.06 2.93
C GLY A 394 -15.50 -10.94 2.54
N LEU A 395 -15.41 -10.67 1.25
CA LEU A 395 -14.69 -9.53 0.69
C LEU A 395 -15.68 -8.51 0.11
N TRP A 396 -15.72 -7.33 0.72
CA TRP A 396 -16.26 -6.14 0.06
C TRP A 396 -15.11 -5.50 -0.74
N LEU A 397 -15.03 -5.76 -2.04
CA LEU A 397 -14.04 -5.17 -2.94
C LEU A 397 -14.48 -3.77 -3.35
N ASN A 398 -13.58 -2.80 -3.15
CA ASN A 398 -13.77 -1.38 -3.45
C ASN A 398 -15.16 -0.83 -3.06
N PRO A 399 -15.57 -0.89 -1.77
CA PRO A 399 -16.83 -0.30 -1.34
C PRO A 399 -16.69 1.22 -1.17
N PHE A 400 -17.49 2.00 -1.90
CA PHE A 400 -17.48 3.46 -1.84
C PHE A 400 -18.83 4.11 -2.15
N ILE A 401 -18.96 5.39 -1.79
CA ILE A 401 -20.03 6.26 -2.27
C ILE A 401 -19.52 6.98 -3.51
N TYR A 402 -20.10 6.63 -4.66
CA TYR A 402 -19.95 7.35 -5.90
C TYR A 402 -20.75 8.66 -5.82
N ARG A 403 -20.13 9.77 -6.23
CA ARG A 403 -20.80 11.06 -6.42
C ARG A 403 -20.54 11.58 -7.85
N PRO A 404 -21.60 11.76 -8.66
CA PRO A 404 -21.47 12.23 -10.04
C PRO A 404 -20.85 13.63 -10.13
#